data_AF-A0A060CI25-F1
#
_entry.id   AF-A0A060CI25-F1
#
_cell.length_a   1.000
_cell.length_b   1.000
_cell.length_c   1.000
_cell.angle_alpha   90.00
_cell.angle_beta   90.00
_cell.angle_gamma   90.00
#
_symmetry.space_group_name_H-M   'P 1'
#
loop_
_entity.id
_entity.type
_entity.pdbx_description
1 polymer ?
#
loop_
_entity_poly.entity_id
_entity_poly.type
_entity_poly.pdbx_seq_one_letter_code
_entity_poly.pdbx_strand_id
1 'polypeptide(L)'
;MGEDVPNIQKISEIRTLYPHLKINISIGGWAADGFSDAVVSQRNRETFSSEIVKFIKKYNFDGVDIDWEYPGSALGGIKARTEDAKNYTAFLKLLHTKLHAETKEYTLSAAIGADAD
;
A
#
# COMPACT_ATOMS: atom_id res chain seq x y z
N MET A 1 10.16 -10.48 6.92
CA MET A 1 11.32 -9.59 6.69
C MET A 1 12.61 -10.34 6.38
N GLY A 2 13.02 -11.37 7.14
CA GLY A 2 14.25 -12.13 6.82
C GLY A 2 14.17 -12.96 5.53
N GLU A 3 12.99 -13.53 5.23
CA GLU A 3 12.76 -14.38 4.05
C GLU A 3 12.50 -13.60 2.76
N ASP A 4 12.26 -12.29 2.85
CA ASP A 4 11.90 -11.44 1.71
C ASP A 4 13.12 -10.81 1.03
N VAL A 5 14.24 -10.70 1.75
CA VAL A 5 15.50 -10.10 1.26
C VAL A 5 16.02 -10.80 -0.02
N PRO A 6 16.02 -12.15 -0.12
CA PRO A 6 16.44 -12.83 -1.35
C PRO A 6 15.59 -12.46 -2.58
N ASN A 7 14.30 -12.20 -2.39
CA ASN A 7 13.41 -11.80 -3.50
C ASN A 7 13.61 -10.33 -3.89
N ILE A 8 13.96 -9.46 -2.94
CA ILE A 8 14.32 -8.07 -3.22
C ILE A 8 15.63 -7.97 -4.01
N GLN A 9 16.58 -8.89 -3.82
CA GLN A 9 17.81 -8.93 -4.63
C GLN A 9 17.52 -9.29 -6.10
N LYS A 10 16.61 -10.23 -6.36
CA LYS A 10 16.17 -10.57 -7.74
C LYS A 10 15.51 -9.38 -8.45
N ILE A 11 14.82 -8.51 -7.72
CA ILE A 11 14.24 -7.28 -8.28
C ILE A 11 15.33 -6.40 -8.91
N SER A 12 16.50 -6.29 -8.29
CA SER A 12 17.64 -5.52 -8.85
C SER A 12 18.11 -6.11 -10.19
N GLU A 13 18.19 -7.43 -10.31
CA GLU A 13 18.57 -8.11 -11.55
C GLU A 13 17.56 -7.85 -12.68
N ILE A 14 16.25 -7.96 -12.36
CA ILE A 14 15.17 -7.65 -13.31
C ILE A 14 15.27 -6.20 -13.81
N ARG A 15 15.59 -5.26 -12.91
CA ARG A 15 15.77 -3.84 -13.28
C ARG A 15 16.94 -3.62 -14.24
N THR A 16 18.03 -4.37 -14.10
CA THR A 16 19.15 -4.30 -15.05
C THR A 16 18.74 -4.77 -16.44
N LEU A 17 17.91 -5.82 -16.52
CA LEU A 17 17.44 -6.36 -17.80
C LEU A 17 16.36 -5.50 -18.45
N TYR A 18 15.49 -4.87 -17.65
CA TYR A 18 14.34 -4.09 -18.11
C TYR A 18 14.28 -2.73 -17.41
N PRO A 19 15.14 -1.76 -17.78
CA PRO A 19 15.27 -0.49 -17.07
C PRO A 19 14.02 0.41 -17.13
N HIS A 20 13.06 0.10 -18.02
CA HIS A 20 11.79 0.82 -18.14
C HIS A 20 10.68 0.27 -17.24
N LEU A 21 10.89 -0.89 -16.60
CA LEU A 21 9.87 -1.53 -15.77
C LEU A 21 9.66 -0.74 -14.48
N LYS A 22 8.40 -0.41 -14.18
CA LYS A 22 7.98 0.05 -12.85
C LYS A 22 7.65 -1.16 -12.00
N ILE A 23 8.28 -1.25 -10.83
CA ILE A 23 8.07 -2.35 -9.87
C ILE A 23 7.51 -1.73 -8.59
N ASN A 24 6.26 -2.06 -8.30
CA ASN A 24 5.54 -1.61 -7.11
C ASN A 24 5.49 -2.73 -6.08
N ILE A 25 5.32 -2.35 -4.81
CA ILE A 25 4.95 -3.28 -3.75
C ILE A 25 3.44 -3.20 -3.52
N SER A 26 2.76 -4.35 -3.51
CA SER A 26 1.39 -4.41 -3.02
C SER A 26 1.39 -4.65 -1.52
N ILE A 27 0.58 -3.88 -0.79
CA ILE A 27 0.40 -3.99 0.66
C ILE A 27 -1.04 -4.46 0.88
N GLY A 28 -1.18 -5.61 1.53
CA GLY A 28 -2.46 -6.21 1.82
C GLY A 28 -2.61 -7.59 1.18
N GLY A 29 -3.71 -7.78 0.47
CA GLY A 29 -4.19 -9.04 -0.07
C GLY A 29 -5.20 -9.74 0.85
N TRP A 30 -5.73 -10.85 0.35
CA TRP A 30 -6.73 -11.65 1.07
C TRP A 30 -6.27 -12.01 2.48
N ALA A 31 -7.17 -11.79 3.46
CA ALA A 31 -6.95 -12.01 4.89
C ALA A 31 -5.83 -11.17 5.55
N ALA A 32 -5.27 -10.17 4.87
CA ALA A 32 -4.33 -9.23 5.48
C ALA A 32 -5.05 -8.21 6.37
N ASP A 33 -5.04 -8.47 7.69
CA ASP A 33 -5.70 -7.61 8.67
C ASP A 33 -4.86 -6.37 9.07
N GLY A 34 -5.48 -5.42 9.74
CA GLY A 34 -4.84 -4.24 10.35
C GLY A 34 -5.13 -2.92 9.65
N PHE A 35 -5.62 -2.93 8.41
CA PHE A 35 -5.96 -1.71 7.67
C PHE A 35 -6.97 -0.82 8.41
N SER A 36 -8.08 -1.40 8.89
CA SER A 36 -9.12 -0.63 9.58
C SER A 36 -8.56 0.12 10.80
N ASP A 37 -7.62 -0.49 11.55
CA ASP A 37 -6.94 0.18 12.66
C ASP A 37 -5.89 1.20 12.19
N ALA A 38 -5.17 0.90 11.12
CA ALA A 38 -4.17 1.79 10.54
C ALA A 38 -4.77 3.09 9.99
N VAL A 39 -6.06 3.09 9.58
CA VAL A 39 -6.71 4.27 8.98
C VAL A 39 -7.69 5.01 9.88
N VAL A 40 -8.04 4.47 11.06
CA VAL A 40 -9.15 4.97 11.89
C VAL A 40 -8.98 6.42 12.38
N SER A 41 -7.75 6.87 12.60
CA SER A 41 -7.45 8.22 13.11
C SER A 41 -6.45 8.94 12.21
N GLN A 42 -6.42 10.28 12.30
CA GLN A 42 -5.41 11.08 11.57
C GLN A 42 -3.99 10.66 11.94
N ARG A 43 -3.72 10.45 13.23
CA ARG A 43 -2.41 9.99 13.71
C ARG A 43 -2.02 8.64 13.11
N ASN A 44 -2.95 7.69 13.07
CA ASN A 44 -2.66 6.36 12.52
C ASN A 44 -2.40 6.42 11.02
N ARG A 45 -3.21 7.21 10.28
CA ARG A 45 -2.98 7.45 8.83
C ARG A 45 -1.62 8.09 8.57
N GLU A 46 -1.21 9.06 9.38
CA GLU A 46 0.10 9.70 9.30
C GLU A 46 1.23 8.69 9.52
N THR A 47 1.13 7.87 10.56
CA THR A 47 2.12 6.81 10.83
C THR A 47 2.17 5.82 9.67
N PHE A 48 1.04 5.26 9.28
CA PHE A 48 0.99 4.21 8.25
C PHE A 48 1.51 4.70 6.90
N SER A 49 1.00 5.84 6.41
CA SER A 49 1.47 6.41 5.14
C SER A 49 2.95 6.79 5.15
N SER A 50 3.48 7.26 6.29
CA SER A 50 4.91 7.57 6.41
C SER A 50 5.78 6.30 6.41
N GLU A 51 5.33 5.21 7.03
CA GLU A 51 6.03 3.92 6.97
C GLU A 51 6.01 3.31 5.57
N ILE A 52 4.91 3.46 4.82
CA ILE A 52 4.86 3.05 3.40
C ILE A 52 5.91 3.81 2.59
N VAL A 53 5.97 5.14 2.70
CA VAL A 53 6.96 5.96 1.98
C VAL A 53 8.39 5.56 2.36
N LYS A 54 8.67 5.33 3.65
CA LYS A 54 9.98 4.83 4.09
C LYS A 54 10.31 3.47 3.47
N PHE A 55 9.35 2.56 3.42
CA PHE A 55 9.53 1.21 2.89
C PHE A 55 9.84 1.23 1.39
N ILE A 56 9.04 1.95 0.59
CA ILE A 56 9.25 2.02 -0.86
C ILE A 56 10.59 2.67 -1.21
N LYS A 57 11.03 3.67 -0.43
CA LYS A 57 12.35 4.30 -0.58
C LYS A 57 13.48 3.34 -0.21
N LYS A 58 13.34 2.65 0.93
CA LYS A 58 14.37 1.72 1.44
C LYS A 58 14.69 0.62 0.44
N TYR A 59 13.68 0.10 -0.26
CA TYR A 59 13.83 -1.01 -1.18
C TYR A 59 13.74 -0.60 -2.66
N ASN A 60 13.77 0.71 -2.95
CA ASN A 60 13.74 1.28 -4.29
C ASN A 60 12.58 0.75 -5.16
N PHE A 61 11.37 0.72 -4.62
CA PHE A 61 10.15 0.51 -5.39
C PHE A 61 9.78 1.77 -6.18
N ASP A 62 8.97 1.63 -7.22
CA ASP A 62 8.47 2.74 -8.06
C ASP A 62 7.06 3.18 -7.68
N GLY A 63 6.54 2.62 -6.60
CA GLY A 63 5.21 2.93 -6.10
C GLY A 63 4.70 1.87 -5.13
N VAL A 64 3.45 2.07 -4.75
CA VAL A 64 2.71 1.20 -3.86
C VAL A 64 1.34 0.92 -4.44
N ASP A 65 0.91 -0.32 -4.29
CA ASP A 65 -0.43 -0.79 -4.56
C ASP A 65 -1.11 -1.12 -3.21
N ILE A 66 -2.34 -0.66 -3.00
CA ILE A 66 -3.10 -0.95 -1.79
C ILE A 66 -4.19 -1.97 -2.11
N ASP A 67 -4.03 -3.17 -1.57
CA ASP A 67 -4.96 -4.28 -1.74
C ASP A 67 -5.65 -4.58 -0.41
N TRP A 68 -6.55 -3.68 0.02
CA TRP A 68 -7.34 -3.90 1.24
C TRP A 68 -8.62 -4.66 0.88
N GLU A 69 -8.76 -5.88 1.39
CA GLU A 69 -9.89 -6.76 1.12
C GLU A 69 -10.81 -7.02 2.33
N TYR A 70 -11.81 -6.19 2.65
CA TYR A 70 -12.21 -4.95 1.97
C TYR A 70 -12.64 -3.86 3.00
N PRO A 71 -12.52 -2.57 2.68
CA PRO A 71 -12.97 -1.49 3.56
C PRO A 71 -14.47 -1.64 3.90
N GLY A 72 -14.80 -1.75 5.19
CA GLY A 72 -16.20 -1.87 5.63
C GLY A 72 -16.82 -3.25 5.47
N SER A 73 -16.06 -4.25 5.00
CA SER A 73 -16.52 -5.64 4.86
C SER A 73 -15.54 -6.61 5.51
N ALA A 74 -16.07 -7.51 6.34
CA ALA A 74 -15.29 -8.58 6.97
C ALA A 74 -15.15 -9.83 6.09
N LEU A 75 -15.46 -9.74 4.79
CA LEU A 75 -15.45 -10.89 3.86
C LEU A 75 -14.10 -11.62 3.84
N GLY A 76 -12.98 -10.87 3.90
CA GLY A 76 -11.63 -11.40 3.99
C GLY A 76 -11.25 -12.01 5.36
N GLY A 77 -12.18 -12.08 6.32
CA GLY A 77 -11.88 -12.50 7.69
C GLY A 77 -11.06 -11.47 8.48
N ILE A 78 -11.12 -10.19 8.06
CA ILE A 78 -10.37 -9.09 8.66
C ILE A 78 -11.28 -8.14 9.44
N LYS A 79 -10.68 -7.26 10.25
CA LYS A 79 -11.42 -6.23 10.97
C LYS A 79 -11.98 -5.18 10.02
N ALA A 80 -13.27 -4.88 10.17
CA ALA A 80 -13.97 -3.86 9.39
C ALA A 80 -14.81 -2.94 10.28
N ARG A 81 -15.01 -1.70 9.82
CA ARG A 81 -15.83 -0.66 10.45
C ARG A 81 -16.66 0.08 9.41
N THR A 82 -17.81 0.61 9.85
CA THR A 82 -18.68 1.46 9.03
C THR A 82 -17.99 2.71 8.48
N GLU A 83 -16.97 3.23 9.18
CA GLU A 83 -16.24 4.42 8.77
C GLU A 83 -15.08 4.13 7.79
N ASP A 84 -14.80 2.86 7.49
CA ASP A 84 -13.63 2.47 6.70
C ASP A 84 -13.59 3.12 5.32
N ALA A 85 -14.71 3.24 4.61
CA ALA A 85 -14.75 3.90 3.30
C ALA A 85 -14.27 5.37 3.37
N LYS A 86 -14.75 6.12 4.37
CA LYS A 86 -14.34 7.51 4.61
C LYS A 86 -12.86 7.59 5.03
N ASN A 87 -12.45 6.71 5.93
CA ASN A 87 -11.08 6.67 6.45
C ASN A 87 -10.08 6.25 5.38
N TYR A 88 -10.46 5.31 4.50
CA TYR A 88 -9.65 4.85 3.39
C TYR A 88 -9.43 5.97 2.37
N THR A 89 -10.48 6.70 2.02
CA THR A 89 -10.37 7.89 1.16
C THR A 89 -9.41 8.94 1.77
N ALA A 90 -9.53 9.21 3.07
CA ALA A 90 -8.65 10.15 3.76
C ALA A 90 -7.19 9.66 3.80
N PHE A 91 -6.98 8.35 3.94
CA PHE A 91 -5.68 7.71 3.88
C PHE A 91 -5.05 7.81 2.49
N LEU A 92 -5.78 7.45 1.43
CA LEU A 92 -5.28 7.52 0.05
C LEU A 92 -4.89 8.96 -0.33
N LYS A 93 -5.69 9.96 0.05
CA LYS A 93 -5.36 11.39 -0.17
C LYS A 93 -4.08 11.81 0.55
N LEU A 94 -3.88 11.35 1.78
CA LEU A 94 -2.68 11.65 2.56
C LEU A 94 -1.45 10.95 1.97
N LEU A 95 -1.57 9.67 1.62
CA LEU A 95 -0.51 8.91 1.00
C LEU A 95 -0.10 9.52 -0.34
N HIS A 96 -1.07 9.85 -1.20
CA HIS A 96 -0.83 10.57 -2.46
C HIS A 96 -0.05 11.88 -2.23
N THR A 97 -0.49 12.71 -1.28
CA THR A 97 0.22 13.96 -0.93
C THR A 97 1.67 13.71 -0.54
N LYS A 98 1.93 12.69 0.30
CA LYS A 98 3.30 12.35 0.73
C LYS A 98 4.15 11.84 -0.42
N LEU A 99 3.59 10.99 -1.29
CA LEU A 99 4.31 10.47 -2.47
C LEU A 99 4.67 11.60 -3.44
N HIS A 100 3.77 12.56 -3.67
CA HIS A 100 4.02 13.73 -4.51
C HIS A 100 5.02 14.74 -3.93
N ALA A 101 5.30 14.69 -2.63
CA ALA A 101 6.30 15.52 -1.99
C ALA A 101 7.74 14.99 -2.17
N GLU A 102 7.90 13.77 -2.66
CA GLU A 102 9.20 13.15 -2.91
C GLU A 102 9.80 13.61 -4.25
N THR A 103 11.12 13.54 -4.39
CA THR A 103 11.82 13.94 -5.63
C THR A 103 11.66 12.92 -6.76
N LYS A 104 11.45 11.65 -6.41
CA LYS A 104 11.11 10.57 -7.35
C LYS A 104 9.59 10.51 -7.49
N GLU A 105 9.11 10.41 -8.72
CA GLU A 105 7.70 10.14 -8.98
C GLU A 105 7.37 8.69 -8.59
N TYR A 106 6.41 8.52 -7.69
CA TYR A 106 5.91 7.21 -7.27
C TYR A 106 4.49 7.00 -7.77
N THR A 107 4.19 5.78 -8.19
CA THR A 107 2.82 5.37 -8.51
C THR A 107 2.04 4.99 -7.25
N LEU A 108 0.73 5.27 -7.27
CA LEU A 108 -0.23 4.83 -6.27
C LEU A 108 -1.38 4.13 -7.00
N SER A 109 -1.61 2.85 -6.71
CA SER A 109 -2.73 2.06 -7.22
C SER A 109 -3.49 1.37 -6.09
N ALA A 110 -4.63 0.79 -6.43
CA ALA A 110 -5.37 -0.09 -5.53
C ALA A 110 -6.03 -1.22 -6.32
N ALA A 111 -6.07 -2.40 -5.74
CA ALA A 111 -6.99 -3.46 -6.14
C ALA A 111 -8.36 -3.20 -5.50
N ILE A 112 -9.43 -3.37 -6.27
CA ILE A 112 -10.80 -3.10 -5.82
C ILE A 112 -11.68 -4.33 -6.10
N GLY A 113 -12.57 -4.64 -5.15
CA GLY A 113 -13.57 -5.70 -5.32
C GLY A 113 -14.43 -5.44 -6.55
N ALA A 114 -14.76 -6.50 -7.27
CA ALA A 114 -15.56 -6.43 -8.49
C ALA A 114 -17.08 -6.48 -8.22
N ASP A 115 -17.49 -6.64 -6.96
CA ASP A 115 -18.88 -6.78 -6.59
C ASP A 115 -19.68 -5.56 -7.07
N ALA A 116 -20.68 -5.84 -7.90
CA ALA A 116 -21.72 -4.89 -8.21
C ALA A 116 -22.71 -4.94 -7.03
N ASP A 117 -22.82 -3.87 -6.26
CA ASP A 117 -24.04 -3.66 -5.48
C ASP A 117 -25.29 -3.85 -6.37
#